data_AF-A0A4S4K5V3-F1
#
_entry.id   AF-A0A4S4K5V3-F1
#
_cell.length_a   1.000
_cell.length_b   1.000
_cell.length_c   1.000
_cell.angle_alpha   90.00
_cell.angle_beta   90.00
_cell.angle_gamma   90.00
#
_symmetry.space_group_name_H-M   'P 1'
#
loop_
_entity.id
_entity.type
_entity.pdbx_description
1 polymer ?
#
loop_
_entity_poly.entity_id
_entity_poly.type
_entity_poly.pdbx_seq_one_letter_code
_entity_poly.pdbx_strand_id
1 'polypeptide(L)'
;MTSSPPFSLPSTGSPASGQVSSDQSQSGKRGFSTLYDALEISINKKRKGTGNDPLAPFRRSARWVGRGIDPFVRLWDAFRIAAAYNFAEDEAVDDEEAQIPQDLAVGMTARDIQLHRSVCRRTKALLPNFDQVLEAFEDTPGATMQLLDTMNSTMSQCRSDDIGTLKTYGLNIVEAYALKPNEKVMWEEKKQSYPVKSTRGFNDNIFGRLICPHKYSVEFEANPDVFCRNALQSDGGIIILASDLPAFLYDGAYNSEAIDEGLLRGILPVMLYKCIFRSPSLVTGGSQAKGRFSHSQIHGLTRVTPHTIAYVCMLTRFFCSAIASWREMDGTFSYKEFYSLDICGVFWLE
;
A
#
# COMPACT_ATOMS: atom_id res chain seq x y z
N MET A 1 42.10 -6.96 15.84
CA MET A 1 42.73 -5.80 15.18
C MET A 1 42.10 -5.62 13.82
N THR A 2 41.15 -4.70 13.70
CA THR A 2 40.85 -3.95 12.47
C THR A 2 39.99 -2.77 12.89
N SER A 3 40.53 -1.59 12.61
CA SER A 3 40.19 -0.26 13.09
C SER A 3 38.94 0.32 12.43
N SER A 4 38.01 0.83 13.23
CA SER A 4 37.00 1.79 12.80
C SER A 4 37.62 3.20 12.64
N PRO A 5 37.20 4.02 11.67
CA PRO A 5 37.66 5.40 11.53
C PRO A 5 36.97 6.33 12.55
N PRO A 6 37.62 7.45 12.96
CA PRO A 6 37.07 8.34 13.98
C PRO A 6 36.02 9.28 13.37
N PHE A 7 34.83 9.29 13.96
CA PHE A 7 33.85 10.36 13.75
C PHE A 7 34.15 11.49 14.74
N SER A 8 34.60 12.63 14.23
CA SER A 8 34.79 13.87 14.97
C SER A 8 33.43 14.49 15.30
N LEU A 9 33.10 14.62 16.58
CA LEU A 9 31.97 15.43 17.07
C LEU A 9 32.31 16.93 16.91
N PRO A 10 31.38 17.78 16.43
CA PRO A 10 31.50 19.22 16.61
C PRO A 10 31.30 19.59 18.08
N SER A 11 32.14 20.49 18.58
CA SER A 11 32.11 20.99 19.96
C SER A 11 30.75 21.59 20.33
N THR A 12 30.21 21.16 21.47
CA THR A 12 29.08 21.78 22.15
C THR A 12 29.47 23.18 22.63
N GLY A 13 29.04 24.21 21.91
CA GLY A 13 28.90 25.54 22.47
C GLY A 13 27.62 25.60 23.29
N SER A 14 27.72 25.99 24.57
CA SER A 14 26.58 26.21 25.46
C SER A 14 25.55 27.16 24.81
N PRO A 15 24.23 26.90 24.91
CA PRO A 15 23.26 27.89 24.49
C PRO A 15 23.25 29.03 25.51
N ALA A 16 23.71 30.21 25.08
CA ALA A 16 23.33 31.45 25.73
C ALA A 16 21.80 31.57 25.65
N SER A 17 21.19 31.90 26.79
CA SER A 17 19.78 32.25 26.94
C SER A 17 19.39 33.37 25.97
N GLY A 18 18.89 33.00 24.80
CA GLY A 18 18.40 33.91 23.76
C GLY A 18 16.88 33.96 23.77
N GLN A 19 16.34 35.18 23.84
CA GLN A 19 14.91 35.46 23.68
C GLN A 19 14.38 34.82 22.40
N VAL A 20 13.24 34.13 22.52
CA VAL A 20 12.45 33.66 21.36
C VAL A 20 11.97 34.90 20.60
N SER A 21 12.63 35.23 19.49
CA SER A 21 12.28 36.38 18.64
C SER A 21 10.85 36.25 18.10
N SER A 22 10.09 37.33 18.19
CA SER A 22 8.71 37.50 17.71
C SER A 22 8.48 37.14 16.23
N ASP A 23 9.53 37.12 15.41
CA ASP A 23 9.47 36.76 13.99
C ASP A 23 9.24 35.26 13.73
N GLN A 24 9.78 34.37 14.59
CA GLN A 24 9.57 32.92 14.41
C GLN A 24 8.13 32.53 14.74
N SER A 25 7.53 33.13 15.77
CA SER A 25 6.14 32.85 16.15
C SER A 25 5.11 33.41 15.15
N GLN A 26 5.39 34.55 14.51
CA GLN A 26 4.53 35.09 13.46
C GLN A 26 4.61 34.32 12.14
N SER A 27 5.80 33.82 11.77
CA SER A 27 5.95 33.00 10.55
C SER A 27 5.24 31.65 10.66
N GLY A 28 5.28 31.00 11.83
CA GLY A 28 4.53 29.78 12.13
C GLY A 28 3.01 29.99 12.01
N LYS A 29 2.47 31.01 12.68
CA LYS A 29 1.04 31.35 12.62
C LYS A 29 0.54 31.63 11.19
N ARG A 30 1.33 32.36 10.38
CA ARG A 30 1.00 32.60 8.95
C ARG A 30 1.02 31.31 8.13
N GLY A 31 1.94 30.38 8.43
CA GLY A 31 2.00 29.06 7.79
C GLY A 31 0.74 28.22 8.04
N PHE A 32 0.25 28.17 9.28
CA PHE A 32 -0.95 27.40 9.64
C PHE A 32 -2.23 27.97 9.04
N SER A 33 -2.41 29.29 9.06
CA SER A 33 -3.55 29.95 8.40
C SER A 33 -3.56 29.64 6.89
N THR A 34 -2.40 29.71 6.23
CA THR A 34 -2.30 29.39 4.79
C THR A 34 -2.65 27.93 4.49
N LEU A 35 -2.28 27.00 5.38
CA LEU A 35 -2.63 25.59 5.26
C LEU A 35 -4.14 25.36 5.46
N TYR A 36 -4.74 25.99 6.46
CA TYR A 36 -6.17 25.91 6.73
C TYR A 36 -7.00 26.46 5.56
N ASP A 37 -6.63 27.64 5.03
CA ASP A 37 -7.28 28.21 3.84
C ASP A 37 -7.20 27.26 2.64
N ALA A 38 -6.05 26.58 2.46
CA ALA A 38 -5.88 25.60 1.41
C ALA A 38 -6.78 24.36 1.61
N LEU A 39 -6.99 23.91 2.85
CA LEU A 39 -7.93 22.83 3.19
C LEU A 39 -9.36 23.22 2.81
N GLU A 40 -9.85 24.36 3.29
CA GLU A 40 -11.20 24.84 2.99
C GLU A 40 -11.45 24.99 1.48
N ILE A 41 -10.48 25.55 0.75
CA ILE A 41 -10.58 25.70 -0.70
C ILE A 41 -10.63 24.34 -1.40
N SER A 42 -9.82 23.36 -0.95
CA SER A 42 -9.73 22.05 -1.58
C SER A 42 -11.04 21.25 -1.50
N ILE A 43 -11.80 21.45 -0.43
CA ILE A 43 -13.12 20.85 -0.22
C ILE A 43 -14.14 21.47 -1.18
N ASN A 44 -14.08 22.80 -1.34
CA ASN A 44 -15.09 23.55 -2.07
C ASN A 44 -14.84 23.67 -3.58
N LYS A 45 -13.60 23.49 -4.07
CA LYS A 45 -13.23 23.68 -5.50
C LYS A 45 -12.11 22.74 -5.98
N LYS A 46 -12.27 22.18 -7.19
CA LYS A 46 -11.16 21.53 -7.94
C LYS A 46 -10.22 22.59 -8.52
N ARG A 47 -9.12 22.91 -7.85
CA ARG A 47 -8.10 23.87 -8.35
C ARG A 47 -7.20 23.23 -9.42
N LYS A 48 -6.85 24.01 -10.48
CA LYS A 48 -5.61 23.83 -11.26
C LYS A 48 -4.46 24.43 -10.43
N GLY A 49 -3.41 23.65 -10.19
CA GLY A 49 -2.34 23.99 -9.25
C GLY A 49 -1.55 25.24 -9.64
N THR A 50 -1.50 26.20 -8.73
CA THR A 50 -0.43 27.22 -8.66
C THR A 50 0.78 26.62 -7.92
N GLY A 51 2.00 27.03 -8.26
CA GLY A 51 3.26 26.37 -7.88
C GLY A 51 3.64 26.33 -6.39
N ASN A 52 2.74 26.68 -5.47
CA ASN A 52 2.97 26.62 -4.02
C ASN A 52 1.71 26.11 -3.30
N ASP A 53 1.42 24.82 -3.41
CA ASP A 53 0.30 24.15 -2.73
C ASP A 53 0.71 23.73 -1.31
N PRO A 54 0.16 24.35 -0.25
CA PRO A 54 0.47 23.99 1.14
C PRO A 54 0.13 22.53 1.47
N LEU A 55 -0.78 21.90 0.73
CA LEU A 55 -1.16 20.50 0.93
C LEU A 55 -0.19 19.51 0.25
N ALA A 56 0.74 19.98 -0.57
CA ALA A 56 1.63 19.11 -1.34
C ALA A 56 2.47 18.15 -0.47
N PRO A 57 3.06 18.57 0.68
CA PRO A 57 3.78 17.65 1.56
C PRO A 57 2.89 16.54 2.11
N PHE A 58 1.68 16.88 2.59
CA PHE A 58 0.71 15.92 3.13
C PHE A 58 0.23 14.94 2.06
N ARG A 59 -0.07 15.44 0.86
CA ARG A 59 -0.42 14.59 -0.28
C ARG A 59 0.73 13.65 -0.64
N ARG A 60 1.98 14.14 -0.69
CA ARG A 60 3.16 13.32 -0.99
C ARG A 60 3.34 12.21 0.05
N SER A 61 3.26 12.54 1.33
CA SER A 61 3.37 11.57 2.42
C SER A 61 2.22 10.56 2.40
N ALA A 62 0.98 11.01 2.18
CA ALA A 62 -0.18 10.14 2.05
C ALA A 62 -0.03 9.11 0.91
N ARG A 63 0.55 9.50 -0.23
CA ARG A 63 0.85 8.54 -1.31
C ARG A 63 1.86 7.46 -0.88
N TRP A 64 2.76 7.76 0.05
CA TRP A 64 3.65 6.77 0.63
C TRP A 64 2.94 5.90 1.68
N VAL A 65 2.07 6.49 2.51
CA VAL A 65 1.25 5.72 3.47
C VAL A 65 0.53 4.59 2.74
N GLY A 66 -0.19 4.91 1.67
CA GLY A 66 -0.95 3.93 0.91
C GLY A 66 -0.11 2.86 0.17
N ARG A 67 1.19 3.07 -0.02
CA ARG A 67 2.07 2.12 -0.74
C ARG A 67 3.02 1.33 0.15
N GLY A 68 3.50 1.97 1.21
CA GLY A 68 4.61 1.49 2.02
C GLY A 68 4.32 1.40 3.52
N ILE A 69 3.15 1.85 3.97
CA ILE A 69 2.72 1.73 5.37
C ILE A 69 1.50 0.83 5.48
N ASP A 70 0.33 1.27 5.02
CA ASP A 70 -0.89 0.47 5.03
C ASP A 70 -1.95 1.11 4.09
N PRO A 71 -2.53 0.37 3.12
CA PRO A 71 -3.53 0.88 2.19
C PRO A 71 -4.98 0.79 2.69
N PHE A 72 -5.24 0.21 3.86
CA PHE A 72 -6.58 -0.09 4.40
C PHE A 72 -6.93 0.73 5.64
N VAL A 73 -5.97 0.99 6.52
CA VAL A 73 -6.19 1.76 7.74
C VAL A 73 -6.52 3.20 7.39
N ARG A 74 -7.70 3.66 7.81
CA ARG A 74 -8.10 5.05 7.69
C ARG A 74 -7.27 5.91 8.62
N LEU A 75 -6.69 6.98 8.10
CA LEU A 75 -5.83 7.85 8.89
C LEU A 75 -6.56 8.49 10.08
N TRP A 76 -7.83 8.89 9.91
CA TRP A 76 -8.62 9.42 11.02
C TRP A 76 -8.73 8.43 12.19
N ASP A 77 -9.04 7.17 11.88
CA ASP A 77 -9.18 6.12 12.89
C ASP A 77 -7.81 5.83 13.56
N ALA A 78 -6.74 5.75 12.77
CA ALA A 78 -5.38 5.57 13.30
C ALA A 78 -4.96 6.67 14.30
N PHE A 79 -5.25 7.93 13.98
CA PHE A 79 -4.91 9.05 14.86
C PHE A 79 -5.78 9.08 16.12
N ARG A 80 -7.08 8.80 16.00
CA ARG A 80 -7.98 8.72 17.17
C ARG A 80 -7.60 7.60 18.12
N ILE A 81 -7.33 6.41 17.61
CA ILE A 81 -6.95 5.24 18.43
C ILE A 81 -5.59 5.49 19.09
N ALA A 82 -4.62 6.05 18.36
CA ALA A 82 -3.32 6.37 18.94
C ALA A 82 -3.43 7.43 20.05
N ALA A 83 -4.24 8.47 19.86
CA ALA A 83 -4.45 9.49 20.89
C ALA A 83 -5.14 8.93 22.14
N ALA A 84 -6.20 8.15 21.96
CA ALA A 84 -6.89 7.50 23.07
C ALA A 84 -5.99 6.52 23.83
N TYR A 85 -5.13 5.79 23.12
CA TYR A 85 -4.19 4.87 23.73
C TYR A 85 -3.11 5.59 24.52
N ASN A 86 -2.52 6.66 23.97
CA ASN A 86 -1.53 7.46 24.70
C ASN A 86 -2.13 8.06 25.98
N PHE A 87 -3.36 8.58 25.91
CA PHE A 87 -4.08 9.07 27.09
C PHE A 87 -4.29 7.97 28.14
N ALA A 88 -4.67 6.76 27.70
CA ALA A 88 -4.82 5.62 28.59
C ALA A 88 -3.48 5.14 29.18
N GLU A 89 -2.37 5.22 28.44
CA GLU A 89 -1.01 4.94 28.95
C GLU A 89 -0.59 5.98 30.00
N ASP A 90 -0.88 7.26 29.79
CA ASP A 90 -0.52 8.34 30.72
C ASP A 90 -1.32 8.25 32.04
N GLU A 91 -2.55 7.73 32.01
CA GLU A 91 -3.43 7.54 33.17
C GLU A 91 -3.26 6.16 33.85
N ALA A 92 -2.58 5.21 33.21
CA ALA A 92 -2.39 3.88 33.78
C ALA A 92 -1.47 3.92 35.01
N VAL A 93 -1.85 3.19 36.06
CA VAL A 93 -1.00 2.96 37.23
C VAL A 93 0.06 1.90 36.87
N ASP A 94 1.26 1.98 37.46
CA ASP A 94 2.34 1.01 37.24
C ASP A 94 1.79 -0.44 37.29
N ASP A 95 2.08 -1.21 36.23
CA ASP A 95 1.66 -2.61 35.95
C ASP A 95 0.23 -2.85 35.39
N GLU A 96 -0.60 -1.83 35.16
CA GLU A 96 -1.89 -1.99 34.46
C GLU A 96 -1.79 -1.81 32.94
N GLU A 97 -2.49 -2.65 32.17
CA GLU A 97 -2.55 -2.54 30.71
C GLU A 97 -3.46 -1.36 30.30
N ALA A 98 -2.95 -0.47 29.45
CA ALA A 98 -3.69 0.71 28.99
C ALA A 98 -5.01 0.32 28.29
N GLN A 99 -6.14 0.70 28.90
CA GLN A 99 -7.47 0.43 28.35
C GLN A 99 -8.01 1.62 27.57
N ILE A 100 -8.09 1.48 26.26
CA ILE A 100 -8.78 2.46 25.42
C ILE A 100 -10.30 2.38 25.58
N PRO A 101 -11.03 3.50 25.42
CA PRO A 101 -12.49 3.52 25.49
C PRO A 101 -13.15 2.45 24.61
N GLN A 102 -14.06 1.68 25.20
CA GLN A 102 -14.69 0.52 24.55
C GLN A 102 -15.41 0.89 23.25
N ASP A 103 -15.98 2.09 23.17
CA ASP A 103 -16.67 2.62 21.98
C ASP A 103 -15.72 2.88 20.81
N LEU A 104 -14.44 3.19 21.08
CA LEU A 104 -13.39 3.37 20.07
C LEU A 104 -12.78 2.04 19.64
N ALA A 105 -12.80 1.03 20.52
CA ALA A 105 -12.17 -0.28 20.31
C ALA A 105 -13.15 -1.37 19.86
N VAL A 106 -14.42 -1.05 19.58
CA VAL A 106 -15.44 -2.05 19.26
C VAL A 106 -14.99 -2.93 18.09
N GLY A 107 -14.85 -4.23 18.34
CA GLY A 107 -14.46 -5.22 17.33
C GLY A 107 -12.98 -5.18 16.95
N MET A 108 -12.14 -4.42 17.65
CA MET A 108 -10.70 -4.39 17.43
C MET A 108 -9.98 -5.41 18.31
N THR A 109 -9.04 -6.15 17.73
CA THR A 109 -8.08 -6.95 18.48
C THR A 109 -6.91 -6.09 18.97
N ALA A 110 -6.12 -6.59 19.92
CA ALA A 110 -4.86 -5.93 20.31
C ALA A 110 -3.92 -5.69 19.12
N ARG A 111 -3.92 -6.61 18.13
CA ARG A 111 -3.17 -6.47 16.89
C ARG A 111 -3.69 -5.31 16.02
N ASP A 112 -5.01 -5.12 15.96
CA ASP A 112 -5.61 -3.99 15.24
C ASP A 112 -5.24 -2.66 15.88
N ILE A 113 -5.32 -2.57 17.22
CA ILE A 113 -4.91 -1.37 17.97
C ILE A 113 -3.44 -1.05 17.68
N GLN A 114 -2.56 -2.05 17.77
CA GLN A 114 -1.14 -1.89 17.49
C GLN A 114 -0.87 -1.48 16.04
N LEU A 115 -1.64 -1.99 15.08
CA LEU A 115 -1.56 -1.57 13.68
C LEU A 115 -1.92 -0.08 13.53
N HIS A 116 -3.03 0.37 14.13
CA HIS A 116 -3.46 1.78 14.09
C HIS A 116 -2.40 2.70 14.72
N ARG A 117 -1.83 2.34 15.87
CA ARG A 117 -0.70 3.06 16.49
C ARG A 117 0.51 3.12 15.56
N SER A 118 0.87 2.00 14.95
CA SER A 118 1.99 1.92 14.00
C SER A 118 1.77 2.82 12.78
N VAL A 119 0.56 2.82 12.21
CA VAL A 119 0.19 3.68 11.07
C VAL A 119 0.25 5.16 11.45
N CYS A 120 -0.28 5.55 12.62
CA CYS A 120 -0.20 6.92 13.13
C CYS A 120 1.26 7.36 13.26
N ARG A 121 2.06 6.62 14.03
CA ARG A 121 3.49 6.91 14.26
C ARG A 121 4.28 7.01 12.97
N ARG A 122 4.12 6.04 12.05
CA ARG A 122 4.85 6.03 10.76
C ARG A 122 4.39 7.17 9.85
N THR A 123 3.11 7.56 9.90
CA THR A 123 2.62 8.74 9.17
C THR A 123 3.23 10.03 9.69
N LYS A 124 3.27 10.22 11.02
CA LYS A 124 3.92 11.38 11.67
C LYS A 124 5.39 11.50 11.27
N ALA A 125 6.11 10.38 11.26
CA ALA A 125 7.52 10.35 10.88
C ALA A 125 7.81 10.79 9.43
N LEU A 126 6.82 10.80 8.53
CA LEU A 126 6.98 11.30 7.16
C LEU A 126 6.94 12.83 7.05
N LEU A 127 6.54 13.52 8.12
CA LEU A 127 6.26 14.95 8.13
C LEU A 127 6.89 15.58 9.39
N PRO A 128 8.07 16.24 9.28
CA PRO A 128 8.82 16.74 10.43
C PRO A 128 8.06 17.67 11.39
N ASN A 129 7.04 18.38 10.89
CA ASN A 129 6.25 19.34 11.67
C ASN A 129 4.80 18.88 11.88
N PHE A 130 4.49 17.57 11.75
CA PHE A 130 3.10 17.15 11.77
C PHE A 130 2.44 17.39 13.13
N ASP A 131 3.16 17.15 14.22
CA ASP A 131 2.68 17.43 15.57
C ASP A 131 2.29 18.90 15.76
N GLN A 132 3.16 19.81 15.33
CA GLN A 132 2.89 21.26 15.39
C GLN A 132 1.66 21.66 14.57
N VAL A 133 1.39 20.96 13.46
CA VAL A 133 0.17 21.17 12.64
C VAL A 133 -1.07 20.70 13.39
N LEU A 134 -1.00 19.56 14.08
CA LEU A 134 -2.12 19.02 14.86
C LEU A 134 -2.41 19.91 16.08
N GLU A 135 -1.38 20.35 16.78
CA GLU A 135 -1.48 21.31 17.89
C GLU A 135 -2.09 22.63 17.42
N ALA A 136 -1.64 23.18 16.28
CA ALA A 136 -2.21 24.41 15.72
C ALA A 136 -3.69 24.27 15.30
N PHE A 137 -4.18 23.05 15.11
CA PHE A 137 -5.56 22.76 14.74
C PHE A 137 -6.45 22.39 15.93
N GLU A 138 -5.90 22.30 17.15
CA GLU A 138 -6.65 21.90 18.36
C GLU A 138 -7.86 22.82 18.61
N ASP A 139 -7.66 24.13 18.45
CA ASP A 139 -8.72 25.15 18.61
C ASP A 139 -9.58 25.35 17.36
N THR A 140 -9.38 24.55 16.30
CA THR A 140 -10.10 24.68 15.02
C THR A 140 -10.95 23.44 14.75
N PRO A 141 -12.24 23.44 15.12
CA PRO A 141 -13.10 22.27 15.02
C PRO A 141 -13.11 21.65 13.61
N GLY A 142 -12.76 20.37 13.53
CA GLY A 142 -12.79 19.59 12.30
C GLY A 142 -11.58 19.73 11.38
N ALA A 143 -10.66 20.68 11.62
CA ALA A 143 -9.49 20.88 10.74
C ALA A 143 -8.59 19.64 10.63
N THR A 144 -8.32 18.98 11.77
CA THR A 144 -7.55 17.72 11.80
C THR A 144 -8.24 16.60 11.01
N MET A 145 -9.56 16.45 11.17
CA MET A 145 -10.33 15.45 10.43
C MET A 145 -10.26 15.71 8.92
N GLN A 146 -10.45 16.96 8.50
CA GLN A 146 -10.39 17.37 7.09
C GLN A 146 -9.02 17.11 6.46
N LEU A 147 -7.94 17.40 7.20
CA LEU A 147 -6.58 17.12 6.74
C LEU A 147 -6.35 15.62 6.55
N LEU A 148 -6.74 14.81 7.54
CA LEU A 148 -6.58 13.36 7.49
C LEU A 148 -7.47 12.72 6.42
N ASP A 149 -8.68 13.22 6.18
CA ASP A 149 -9.55 12.78 5.08
C ASP A 149 -8.99 13.17 3.70
N THR A 150 -8.34 14.33 3.59
CA THR A 150 -7.62 14.74 2.37
C THR A 150 -6.46 13.80 2.07
N MET A 151 -5.71 13.42 3.11
CA MET A 151 -4.62 12.43 3.00
C MET A 151 -5.18 11.04 2.64
N ASN A 152 -6.25 10.59 3.30
CA ASN A 152 -6.88 9.30 3.02
C ASN A 152 -7.44 9.21 1.58
N SER A 153 -8.01 10.30 1.09
CA SER A 153 -8.42 10.44 -0.32
C SER A 153 -7.22 10.32 -1.26
N THR A 154 -6.08 10.90 -0.88
CA THR A 154 -4.84 10.80 -1.65
C THR A 154 -4.25 9.38 -1.65
N MET A 155 -4.37 8.63 -0.55
CA MET A 155 -4.03 7.21 -0.49
C MET A 155 -4.88 6.39 -1.48
N SER A 156 -6.19 6.65 -1.51
CA SER A 156 -7.09 5.97 -2.46
C SER A 156 -6.76 6.33 -3.92
N GLN A 157 -6.42 7.60 -4.18
CA GLN A 157 -6.01 8.05 -5.50
C GLN A 157 -4.68 7.40 -5.94
N CYS A 158 -3.70 7.23 -5.03
CA CYS A 158 -2.42 6.62 -5.40
C CYS A 158 -2.59 5.17 -5.87
N ARG A 159 -3.47 4.41 -5.21
CA ARG A 159 -3.85 3.06 -5.65
C ARG A 159 -4.50 3.07 -7.03
N SER A 160 -5.41 4.01 -7.26
CA SER A 160 -6.09 4.16 -8.55
C SER A 160 -5.11 4.48 -9.68
N ASP A 161 -4.12 5.35 -9.42
CA ASP A 161 -3.09 5.72 -10.39
C ASP A 161 -2.16 4.53 -10.71
N ASP A 162 -1.80 3.73 -9.71
CA ASP A 162 -0.98 2.52 -9.90
C ASP A 162 -1.75 1.45 -10.69
N ILE A 163 -3.04 1.25 -10.38
CA ILE A 163 -3.95 0.41 -11.20
C ILE A 163 -4.02 0.92 -12.64
N GLY A 164 -4.09 2.24 -12.84
CA GLY A 164 -4.05 2.86 -14.17
C GLY A 164 -2.77 2.52 -14.93
N THR A 165 -1.63 2.57 -14.25
CA THR A 165 -0.33 2.15 -14.79
C THR A 165 -0.36 0.67 -15.20
N LEU A 166 -0.92 -0.21 -14.36
CA LEU A 166 -1.05 -1.62 -14.70
C LEU A 166 -2.03 -1.87 -15.86
N LYS A 167 -3.10 -1.08 -16.01
CA LYS A 167 -3.98 -1.17 -17.18
C LYS A 167 -3.22 -0.86 -18.48
N THR A 168 -2.27 0.08 -18.44
CA THR A 168 -1.47 0.46 -19.60
C THR A 168 -0.39 -0.58 -19.94
N TYR A 169 0.27 -1.16 -18.95
CA TYR A 169 1.48 -1.97 -19.18
C TYR A 169 1.37 -3.44 -18.78
N GLY A 170 0.43 -3.78 -17.89
CA GLY A 170 0.35 -5.09 -17.26
C GLY A 170 0.11 -6.23 -18.24
N LEU A 171 -0.66 -6.03 -19.31
CA LEU A 171 -0.88 -7.08 -20.32
C LEU A 171 0.41 -7.41 -21.08
N ASN A 172 1.19 -6.39 -21.45
CA ASN A 172 2.49 -6.59 -22.09
C ASN A 172 3.48 -7.30 -21.14
N ILE A 173 3.39 -7.03 -19.83
CA ILE A 173 4.20 -7.72 -18.83
C ILE A 173 3.79 -9.19 -18.71
N VAL A 174 2.48 -9.50 -18.70
CA VAL A 174 2.01 -10.90 -18.69
C VAL A 174 2.48 -11.64 -19.93
N GLU A 175 2.30 -11.04 -21.11
CA GLU A 175 2.76 -11.58 -22.39
C GLU A 175 4.26 -11.90 -22.40
N ALA A 176 5.08 -10.98 -21.92
CA ALA A 176 6.53 -11.11 -21.96
C ALA A 176 7.09 -12.09 -20.92
N TYR A 177 6.45 -12.23 -19.76
CA TYR A 177 7.08 -12.88 -18.60
C TYR A 177 6.27 -13.99 -17.93
N ALA A 178 4.96 -14.05 -18.11
CA ALA A 178 4.09 -14.91 -17.31
C ALA A 178 3.39 -16.03 -18.09
N LEU A 179 3.46 -16.03 -19.43
CA LEU A 179 2.88 -17.08 -20.26
C LEU A 179 3.72 -18.36 -20.24
N LYS A 180 3.05 -19.51 -20.11
CA LYS A 180 3.64 -20.80 -20.44
C LYS A 180 3.79 -20.96 -21.96
N PRO A 181 4.71 -21.81 -22.44
CA PRO A 181 4.89 -22.02 -23.88
C PRO A 181 3.60 -22.40 -24.63
N ASN A 182 2.75 -23.23 -24.03
CA ASN A 182 1.47 -23.67 -24.59
C ASN A 182 0.35 -22.62 -24.50
N GLU A 183 0.52 -21.54 -23.73
CA GLU A 183 -0.48 -20.47 -23.58
C GLU A 183 -0.33 -19.37 -24.64
N LYS A 184 0.82 -19.30 -25.34
CA LYS A 184 1.10 -18.22 -26.30
C LYS A 184 0.08 -18.15 -27.44
N VAL A 185 -0.35 -19.30 -27.96
CA VAL A 185 -1.36 -19.34 -29.04
C VAL A 185 -2.70 -18.80 -28.53
N MET A 186 -3.17 -19.30 -27.38
CA MET A 186 -4.42 -18.83 -26.77
C MET A 186 -4.37 -17.33 -26.43
N TRP A 187 -3.21 -16.84 -25.98
CA TRP A 187 -3.00 -15.43 -25.72
C TRP A 187 -3.20 -14.60 -26.99
N GLU A 188 -2.56 -14.94 -28.10
CA GLU A 188 -2.68 -14.19 -29.36
C GLU A 188 -4.12 -14.13 -29.88
N GLU A 189 -4.88 -15.23 -29.73
CA GLU A 189 -6.29 -15.29 -30.14
C GLU A 189 -7.20 -14.36 -29.30
N LYS A 190 -6.89 -14.18 -28.02
CA LYS A 190 -7.75 -13.47 -27.06
C LYS A 190 -7.21 -12.10 -26.65
N LYS A 191 -5.99 -11.74 -27.02
CA LYS A 191 -5.26 -10.56 -26.52
C LYS A 191 -6.08 -9.26 -26.63
N GLN A 192 -6.80 -9.08 -27.73
CA GLN A 192 -7.61 -7.88 -27.97
C GLN A 192 -8.82 -7.77 -27.01
N SER A 193 -9.23 -8.88 -26.39
CA SER A 193 -10.33 -8.90 -25.40
C SER A 193 -9.88 -8.56 -23.98
N TYR A 194 -8.60 -8.78 -23.63
CA TYR A 194 -8.09 -8.59 -22.28
C TYR A 194 -8.09 -7.15 -21.74
N PRO A 195 -8.12 -6.06 -22.55
CA PRO A 195 -8.43 -4.73 -22.02
C PRO A 195 -9.77 -4.65 -21.29
N VAL A 196 -10.74 -5.49 -21.65
CA VAL A 196 -12.01 -5.63 -20.93
C VAL A 196 -11.76 -6.50 -19.70
N LYS A 197 -11.70 -5.87 -18.51
CA LYS A 197 -11.25 -6.57 -17.30
C LYS A 197 -12.07 -7.81 -16.92
N SER A 198 -13.36 -7.86 -17.26
CA SER A 198 -14.23 -9.01 -16.99
C SER A 198 -13.86 -10.27 -17.78
N THR A 199 -13.04 -10.18 -18.83
CA THR A 199 -12.55 -11.35 -19.59
C THR A 199 -11.38 -12.05 -18.90
N ARG A 200 -10.92 -11.55 -17.76
CA ARG A 200 -9.80 -12.11 -16.97
C ARG A 200 -10.32 -12.93 -15.78
N GLY A 201 -9.44 -13.23 -14.82
CA GLY A 201 -9.74 -14.10 -13.68
C GLY A 201 -10.11 -15.51 -14.13
N PHE A 202 -11.01 -16.18 -13.40
CA PHE A 202 -11.51 -17.50 -13.78
C PHE A 202 -12.43 -17.51 -15.03
N ASN A 203 -12.64 -16.36 -15.70
CA ASN A 203 -13.27 -16.33 -17.02
C ASN A 203 -12.28 -16.65 -18.16
N ASP A 204 -10.98 -16.79 -17.86
CA ASP A 204 -9.93 -17.13 -18.81
C ASP A 204 -8.87 -18.03 -18.18
N ASN A 205 -8.40 -19.05 -18.90
CA ASN A 205 -7.50 -20.06 -18.33
C ASN A 205 -6.11 -19.51 -17.98
N ILE A 206 -5.60 -18.50 -18.70
CA ILE A 206 -4.28 -17.91 -18.41
C ILE A 206 -4.37 -17.09 -17.13
N PHE A 207 -5.35 -16.20 -17.03
CA PHE A 207 -5.54 -15.39 -15.83
C PHE A 207 -6.00 -16.21 -14.63
N GLY A 208 -6.89 -17.19 -14.84
CA GLY A 208 -7.34 -18.16 -13.86
C GLY A 208 -6.17 -18.92 -13.27
N ARG A 209 -5.24 -19.42 -14.10
CA ARG A 209 -4.02 -20.09 -13.63
C ARG A 209 -3.18 -19.18 -12.73
N LEU A 210 -2.97 -17.92 -13.13
CA LEU A 210 -2.14 -17.00 -12.37
C LEU A 210 -2.69 -16.78 -10.95
N ILE A 211 -4.00 -16.61 -10.80
CA ILE A 211 -4.66 -16.35 -9.50
C ILE A 211 -5.14 -17.61 -8.79
N CYS A 212 -5.03 -18.78 -9.42
CA CYS A 212 -5.37 -20.07 -8.81
C CYS A 212 -4.50 -20.29 -7.58
N PRO A 213 -5.05 -20.68 -6.42
CA PRO A 213 -4.25 -21.11 -5.28
C PRO A 213 -3.24 -22.17 -5.69
N HIS A 214 -1.98 -22.01 -5.26
CA HIS A 214 -0.91 -22.88 -5.73
C HIS A 214 -1.15 -24.35 -5.38
N LYS A 215 -1.81 -24.62 -4.24
CA LYS A 215 -2.26 -25.96 -3.82
C LYS A 215 -3.19 -26.67 -4.80
N TYR A 216 -3.91 -25.92 -5.65
CA TYR A 216 -4.79 -26.45 -6.69
C TYR A 216 -4.14 -26.44 -8.09
N SER A 217 -2.86 -26.10 -8.22
CA SER A 217 -2.20 -25.98 -9.52
C SER A 217 -2.26 -27.26 -10.35
N VAL A 218 -2.08 -28.43 -9.72
CA VAL A 218 -2.18 -29.74 -10.39
C VAL A 218 -3.61 -30.02 -10.87
N GLU A 219 -4.61 -29.74 -10.03
CA GLU A 219 -6.03 -29.91 -10.38
C GLU A 219 -6.43 -28.96 -11.53
N PHE A 220 -5.99 -27.70 -11.45
CA PHE A 220 -6.20 -26.70 -12.49
C PHE A 220 -5.60 -27.16 -13.82
N GLU A 221 -4.36 -27.66 -13.82
CA GLU A 221 -3.69 -28.10 -15.04
C GLU A 221 -4.33 -29.34 -15.68
N ALA A 222 -4.92 -30.22 -14.89
CA ALA A 222 -5.61 -31.40 -15.38
C ALA A 222 -6.86 -31.03 -16.20
N ASN A 223 -7.63 -30.02 -15.77
CA ASN A 223 -8.79 -29.53 -16.51
C ASN A 223 -9.13 -28.05 -16.19
N PRO A 224 -8.45 -27.09 -16.86
CA PRO A 224 -8.62 -25.66 -16.58
C PRO A 224 -10.06 -25.18 -16.71
N ASP A 225 -10.78 -25.66 -17.74
CA ASP A 225 -12.15 -25.22 -18.02
C ASP A 225 -13.14 -25.69 -16.94
N VAL A 226 -12.96 -26.90 -16.41
CA VAL A 226 -13.79 -27.40 -15.29
C VAL A 226 -13.45 -26.64 -14.01
N PHE A 227 -12.17 -26.47 -13.69
CA PHE A 227 -11.76 -25.75 -12.50
C PHE A 227 -12.28 -24.31 -12.50
N CYS A 228 -12.06 -23.58 -13.60
CA CYS A 228 -12.53 -22.20 -13.77
C CYS A 228 -14.06 -22.10 -13.60
N ARG A 229 -14.83 -23.03 -14.20
CA ARG A 229 -16.29 -23.06 -14.05
C ARG A 229 -16.72 -23.29 -12.60
N ASN A 230 -16.08 -24.22 -11.91
CA ASN A 230 -16.36 -24.54 -10.52
C ASN A 230 -16.01 -23.37 -9.59
N ALA A 231 -14.89 -22.68 -9.84
CA ALA A 231 -14.47 -21.50 -9.08
C ALA A 231 -15.40 -20.28 -9.25
N LEU A 232 -16.18 -20.24 -10.35
CA LEU A 232 -17.16 -19.18 -10.60
C LEU A 232 -18.55 -19.49 -10.01
N GLN A 233 -18.84 -20.76 -9.71
CA GLN A 233 -20.14 -21.20 -9.21
C GLN A 233 -20.17 -21.22 -7.68
N SER A 234 -21.24 -20.70 -7.08
CA SER A 234 -21.41 -20.70 -5.62
C SER A 234 -21.48 -22.12 -5.02
N ASP A 235 -21.90 -23.10 -5.81
CA ASP A 235 -22.02 -24.52 -5.47
C ASP A 235 -20.94 -25.39 -6.14
N GLY A 236 -19.96 -24.78 -6.82
CA GLY A 236 -18.91 -25.49 -7.55
C GLY A 236 -17.83 -26.13 -6.66
N GLY A 237 -17.91 -25.97 -5.34
CA GLY A 237 -17.01 -26.61 -4.37
C GLY A 237 -15.61 -25.99 -4.25
N ILE A 238 -15.26 -25.01 -5.09
CA ILE A 238 -13.99 -24.28 -5.01
C ILE A 238 -14.22 -22.94 -4.31
N ILE A 239 -13.79 -22.87 -3.05
CA ILE A 239 -13.76 -21.63 -2.27
C ILE A 239 -12.31 -21.17 -2.17
N ILE A 240 -12.05 -19.91 -2.51
CA ILE A 240 -10.71 -19.31 -2.51
C ILE A 240 -10.68 -18.22 -1.46
N LEU A 241 -9.85 -18.42 -0.43
CA LEU A 241 -9.66 -17.48 0.69
C LEU A 241 -8.38 -16.66 0.51
N ALA A 242 -8.19 -15.64 1.35
CA ALA A 242 -6.99 -14.82 1.31
C ALA A 242 -5.70 -15.62 1.55
N SER A 243 -5.76 -16.60 2.48
CA SER A 243 -4.68 -17.52 2.83
C SER A 243 -4.34 -18.53 1.73
N ASP A 244 -5.17 -18.64 0.70
CA ASP A 244 -4.94 -19.52 -0.45
C ASP A 244 -4.04 -18.82 -1.47
N LEU A 245 -2.73 -18.87 -1.22
CA LEU A 245 -1.74 -18.08 -1.95
C LEU A 245 -1.74 -18.40 -3.46
N PRO A 246 -1.90 -17.38 -4.33
CA PRO A 246 -2.01 -17.58 -5.76
C PRO A 246 -0.68 -18.01 -6.39
N ALA A 247 -0.76 -18.84 -7.42
CA ALA A 247 0.39 -19.42 -8.12
C ALA A 247 1.35 -18.36 -8.70
N PHE A 248 0.87 -17.16 -9.05
CA PHE A 248 1.76 -16.08 -9.53
C PHE A 248 2.83 -15.65 -8.53
N LEU A 249 2.67 -15.95 -7.23
CA LEU A 249 3.65 -15.63 -6.19
C LEU A 249 4.86 -16.57 -6.21
N TYR A 250 4.73 -17.74 -6.82
CA TYR A 250 5.68 -18.83 -6.70
C TYR A 250 6.60 -18.93 -7.91
N ASP A 251 7.83 -19.38 -7.67
CA ASP A 251 8.73 -19.92 -8.69
C ASP A 251 8.77 -21.44 -8.56
N GLY A 252 8.37 -22.17 -9.60
CA GLY A 252 8.32 -23.63 -9.60
C GLY A 252 6.91 -24.22 -9.46
N ALA A 253 6.87 -25.53 -9.21
CA ALA A 253 5.65 -26.31 -9.02
C ALA A 253 5.29 -26.42 -7.54
N TYR A 254 4.01 -26.68 -7.25
CA TYR A 254 3.55 -26.81 -5.87
C TYR A 254 4.14 -28.03 -5.18
N ASN A 255 4.70 -27.83 -4.00
CA ASN A 255 5.20 -28.87 -3.11
C ASN A 255 4.37 -28.89 -1.82
N SER A 256 3.61 -29.97 -1.59
CA SER A 256 2.77 -30.11 -0.38
C SER A 256 3.59 -30.21 0.90
N GLU A 257 4.84 -30.69 0.81
CA GLU A 257 5.74 -30.85 1.95
C GLU A 257 6.51 -29.56 2.27
N ALA A 258 6.55 -28.61 1.34
CA ALA A 258 7.22 -27.31 1.48
C ALA A 258 6.41 -26.22 0.76
N ILE A 259 5.29 -25.82 1.39
CA ILE A 259 4.31 -24.89 0.79
C ILE A 259 4.82 -23.47 0.54
N ASP A 260 5.96 -23.12 1.14
CA ASP A 260 6.69 -21.85 1.01
C ASP A 260 7.84 -21.95 -0.01
N GLU A 261 8.12 -23.12 -0.57
CA GLU A 261 9.13 -23.31 -1.60
C GLU A 261 8.79 -22.42 -2.80
N GLY A 262 9.70 -21.51 -3.14
CA GLY A 262 9.50 -20.57 -4.25
C GLY A 262 8.56 -19.39 -3.95
N LEU A 263 7.99 -19.29 -2.74
CA LEU A 263 7.09 -18.21 -2.36
C LEU A 263 7.76 -16.83 -2.49
N LEU A 264 7.02 -15.85 -3.03
CA LEU A 264 7.46 -14.49 -3.36
C LEU A 264 8.62 -14.41 -4.37
N ARG A 265 8.94 -15.51 -5.07
CA ARG A 265 9.95 -15.54 -6.15
C ARG A 265 9.33 -15.52 -7.55
N GLY A 266 8.00 -15.53 -7.65
CA GLY A 266 7.29 -15.44 -8.92
C GLY A 266 7.68 -14.20 -9.74
N ILE A 267 7.90 -14.40 -11.04
CA ILE A 267 8.43 -13.36 -11.92
C ILE A 267 7.46 -12.18 -12.14
N LEU A 268 6.15 -12.46 -12.12
CA LEU A 268 5.11 -11.47 -12.37
C LEU A 268 5.09 -10.32 -11.33
N PRO A 269 5.00 -10.59 -10.01
CA PRO A 269 5.05 -9.53 -9.00
C PRO A 269 6.38 -8.76 -9.04
N VAL A 270 7.51 -9.39 -9.39
CA VAL A 270 8.80 -8.71 -9.57
C VAL A 270 8.73 -7.67 -10.71
N MET A 271 8.15 -8.03 -11.85
CA MET A 271 8.04 -7.11 -12.99
C MET A 271 7.01 -6.00 -12.73
N LEU A 272 5.89 -6.31 -12.09
CA LEU A 272 4.90 -5.31 -11.71
C LEU A 272 5.44 -4.36 -10.62
N TYR A 273 6.30 -4.84 -9.73
CA TYR A 273 7.02 -3.99 -8.76
C TYR A 273 7.90 -2.98 -9.49
N LYS A 274 8.70 -3.44 -10.45
CA LYS A 274 9.55 -2.56 -11.28
C LYS A 274 8.70 -1.56 -12.07
N CYS A 275 7.55 -1.98 -12.58
CA CYS A 275 6.62 -1.12 -13.30
C CYS A 275 6.10 0.03 -12.41
N ILE A 276 5.65 -0.27 -11.19
CA ILE A 276 5.06 0.69 -10.26
C ILE A 276 6.14 1.56 -9.59
N PHE A 277 7.15 0.95 -8.97
CA PHE A 277 8.07 1.69 -8.11
C PHE A 277 9.24 2.31 -8.86
N ARG A 278 9.66 1.71 -9.99
CA ARG A 278 10.81 2.19 -10.75
C ARG A 278 10.33 2.91 -12.00
N SER A 279 10.08 2.18 -13.09
CA SER A 279 9.59 2.78 -14.32
C SER A 279 9.07 1.70 -15.26
N PRO A 280 7.92 1.93 -15.93
CA PRO A 280 7.39 1.01 -16.93
C PRO A 280 8.36 0.66 -18.06
N SER A 281 9.22 1.61 -18.45
CA SER A 281 10.21 1.37 -19.53
C SER A 281 11.26 0.31 -19.18
N LEU A 282 11.51 0.05 -17.89
CA LEU A 282 12.44 -1.02 -17.48
C LEU A 282 11.90 -2.43 -17.75
N VAL A 283 10.59 -2.56 -17.94
CA VAL A 283 9.93 -3.86 -18.16
C VAL A 283 9.34 -3.98 -19.57
N THR A 284 9.11 -2.86 -20.26
CA THR A 284 8.63 -2.86 -21.65
C THR A 284 9.71 -2.58 -22.69
N GLY A 285 10.95 -2.27 -22.26
CA GLY A 285 12.05 -1.92 -23.16
C GLY A 285 11.93 -0.55 -23.85
N GLY A 286 10.94 0.27 -23.45
CA GLY A 286 10.75 1.62 -23.98
C GLY A 286 11.79 2.63 -23.49
N SER A 287 11.82 3.83 -24.08
CA SER A 287 12.66 4.92 -23.57
C SER A 287 12.06 5.54 -22.29
N GLN A 288 12.92 5.90 -21.33
CA GLN A 288 12.48 6.61 -20.12
C GLN A 288 11.90 7.97 -20.51
N ALA A 289 10.68 8.26 -20.04
CA ALA A 289 10.11 9.60 -20.18
C ALA A 289 11.00 10.60 -19.43
N LYS A 290 11.62 11.53 -20.15
CA LYS A 290 12.51 12.55 -19.57
C LYS A 290 11.74 13.39 -18.54
N GLY A 291 12.29 13.55 -17.34
CA GLY A 291 11.84 14.54 -16.34
C GLY A 291 10.88 14.06 -15.24
N ARG A 292 10.54 12.76 -15.15
CA ARG A 292 9.78 12.22 -13.99
C ARG A 292 10.65 11.31 -13.15
N PHE A 293 10.76 11.62 -11.85
CA PHE A 293 11.36 10.72 -10.87
C PHE A 293 10.46 9.51 -10.65
N SER A 294 11.07 8.34 -10.53
CA SER A 294 10.40 7.11 -10.10
C SER A 294 9.85 7.24 -8.67
N HIS A 295 8.87 6.41 -8.30
CA HIS A 295 8.39 6.38 -6.91
C HIS A 295 9.51 5.99 -5.93
N SER A 296 10.41 5.10 -6.33
CA SER A 296 11.61 4.80 -5.53
C SER A 296 12.48 6.02 -5.31
N GLN A 297 12.69 6.87 -6.33
CA GLN A 297 13.47 8.11 -6.17
C GLN A 297 12.72 9.13 -5.32
N ILE A 298 11.41 9.31 -5.54
CA ILE A 298 10.58 10.27 -4.79
C ILE A 298 10.58 9.95 -3.29
N HIS A 299 10.57 8.67 -2.93
CA HIS A 299 10.47 8.20 -1.55
C HIS A 299 11.79 7.67 -0.98
N GLY A 300 12.92 7.84 -1.68
CA GLY A 300 14.23 7.40 -1.21
C GLY A 300 14.34 5.87 -0.99
N LEU A 301 13.56 5.08 -1.72
CA LEU A 301 13.49 3.63 -1.56
C LEU A 301 14.74 2.96 -2.15
N THR A 302 15.67 2.57 -1.28
CA THR A 302 16.92 1.88 -1.66
C THR A 302 16.78 0.36 -1.64
N ARG A 303 15.82 -0.18 -0.88
CA ARG A 303 15.49 -1.61 -0.79
C ARG A 303 13.98 -1.79 -0.82
N VAL A 304 13.53 -2.93 -1.35
CA VAL A 304 12.11 -3.32 -1.25
C VAL A 304 11.76 -3.58 0.21
N THR A 305 10.51 -3.37 0.61
CA THR A 305 10.04 -3.65 1.97
C THR A 305 8.88 -4.65 1.93
N PRO A 306 8.60 -5.38 3.02
CA PRO A 306 7.45 -6.27 3.09
C PRO A 306 6.14 -5.60 2.66
N HIS A 307 5.91 -4.37 3.10
CA HIS A 307 4.70 -3.60 2.79
C HIS A 307 4.59 -3.25 1.30
N THR A 308 5.71 -2.88 0.64
CA THR A 308 5.68 -2.57 -0.79
C THR A 308 5.54 -3.84 -1.65
N ILE A 309 6.07 -4.98 -1.19
CA ILE A 309 5.87 -6.29 -1.83
C ILE A 309 4.40 -6.71 -1.71
N ALA A 310 3.83 -6.66 -0.51
CA ALA A 310 2.42 -6.98 -0.26
C ALA A 310 1.48 -6.12 -1.09
N TYR A 311 1.76 -4.81 -1.16
CA TYR A 311 1.01 -3.88 -1.99
C TYR A 311 1.02 -4.28 -3.48
N VAL A 312 2.18 -4.65 -4.02
CA VAL A 312 2.29 -5.06 -5.44
C VAL A 312 1.61 -6.40 -5.69
N CYS A 313 1.73 -7.37 -4.79
CA CYS A 313 1.07 -8.66 -4.92
C CYS A 313 -0.45 -8.51 -4.90
N MET A 314 -0.97 -7.68 -4.00
CA MET A 314 -2.38 -7.31 -3.94
C MET A 314 -2.84 -6.69 -5.27
N LEU A 315 -2.08 -5.74 -5.82
CA LEU A 315 -2.38 -5.14 -7.12
C LEU A 315 -2.24 -6.12 -8.29
N THR A 316 -1.32 -7.09 -8.21
CA THR A 316 -1.13 -8.15 -9.20
C THR A 316 -2.36 -9.04 -9.27
N ARG A 317 -2.84 -9.52 -8.12
CA ARG A 317 -4.09 -10.30 -8.06
C ARG A 317 -5.28 -9.47 -8.57
N PHE A 318 -5.40 -8.22 -8.14
CA PHE A 318 -6.44 -7.33 -8.64
C PHE A 318 -6.37 -7.16 -10.15
N PHE A 319 -5.18 -6.96 -10.72
CA PHE A 319 -4.98 -6.83 -12.16
C PHE A 319 -5.40 -8.09 -12.94
N CYS A 320 -5.08 -9.27 -12.41
CA CYS A 320 -5.39 -10.57 -13.03
C CYS A 320 -6.84 -11.02 -12.83
N SER A 321 -7.57 -10.50 -11.83
CA SER A 321 -8.97 -10.85 -11.56
C SER A 321 -9.97 -10.26 -12.58
N ALA A 322 -11.23 -10.71 -12.51
CA ALA A 322 -12.33 -10.19 -13.33
C ALA A 322 -13.00 -8.90 -12.78
N ILE A 323 -12.72 -8.50 -11.53
CA ILE A 323 -13.47 -7.42 -10.87
C ILE A 323 -13.19 -6.04 -11.47
N ALA A 324 -14.22 -5.34 -11.94
CA ALA A 324 -14.07 -4.11 -12.73
C ALA A 324 -13.56 -2.91 -11.92
N SER A 325 -13.93 -2.84 -10.65
CA SER A 325 -13.58 -1.77 -9.72
C SER A 325 -12.95 -2.33 -8.46
N TRP A 326 -12.11 -1.50 -7.82
CA TRP A 326 -11.50 -1.85 -6.54
C TRP A 326 -12.58 -2.02 -5.47
N ARG A 327 -12.46 -3.09 -4.70
CA ARG A 327 -13.25 -3.41 -3.51
C ARG A 327 -12.41 -4.32 -2.62
N GLU A 328 -12.67 -4.31 -1.33
CA GLU A 328 -11.90 -5.13 -0.36
C GLU A 328 -12.12 -6.64 -0.56
N MET A 329 -13.34 -7.03 -0.96
CA MET A 329 -13.72 -8.42 -1.16
C MET A 329 -13.85 -8.79 -2.64
N ASP A 330 -13.27 -9.90 -3.04
CA ASP A 330 -13.47 -10.55 -4.34
C ASP A 330 -14.10 -11.93 -4.13
N GLY A 331 -15.42 -11.96 -4.01
CA GLY A 331 -16.12 -13.13 -3.48
C GLY A 331 -15.75 -13.32 -2.02
N THR A 332 -15.22 -14.49 -1.68
CA THR A 332 -14.70 -14.84 -0.35
C THR A 332 -13.27 -14.35 -0.11
N PHE A 333 -12.56 -13.90 -1.14
CA PHE A 333 -11.17 -13.46 -1.01
C PHE A 333 -11.09 -12.03 -0.48
N SER A 334 -10.41 -11.82 0.65
CA SER A 334 -10.16 -10.49 1.22
C SER A 334 -8.78 -9.95 0.80
N TYR A 335 -8.76 -8.81 0.10
CA TYR A 335 -7.51 -8.11 -0.23
C TYR A 335 -6.81 -7.55 1.01
N LYS A 336 -7.58 -7.21 2.06
CA LYS A 336 -7.03 -6.74 3.33
C LYS A 336 -6.27 -7.87 4.02
N GLU A 337 -6.89 -9.03 4.15
CA GLU A 337 -6.24 -10.21 4.74
C GLU A 337 -5.01 -10.65 3.94
N PHE A 338 -5.11 -10.68 2.60
CA PHE A 338 -4.00 -11.06 1.73
C PHE A 338 -2.80 -10.09 1.86
N TYR A 339 -3.06 -8.81 2.09
CA TYR A 339 -2.01 -7.83 2.39
C TYR A 339 -1.37 -8.06 3.76
N SER A 340 -2.20 -8.35 4.78
CA SER A 340 -1.80 -8.39 6.18
C SER A 340 -1.19 -9.72 6.65
N LEU A 341 -1.83 -10.85 6.33
CA LEU A 341 -1.52 -12.15 6.91
C LEU A 341 -0.39 -12.87 6.17
N ASP A 342 -0.42 -12.88 4.84
CA ASP A 342 0.37 -13.85 4.10
C ASP A 342 1.64 -13.30 3.45
N ILE A 343 1.76 -11.98 3.33
CA ILE A 343 2.94 -11.36 2.71
C ILE A 343 3.72 -10.56 3.73
N CYS A 344 3.05 -9.68 4.47
CA CYS A 344 3.73 -8.99 5.56
C CYS A 344 4.15 -9.99 6.65
N GLY A 345 3.29 -10.94 7.02
CA GLY A 345 3.52 -11.94 8.07
C GLY A 345 4.71 -12.88 7.83
N VAL A 346 4.96 -13.28 6.58
CA VAL A 346 6.10 -14.15 6.21
C VAL A 346 7.45 -13.53 6.59
N PHE A 347 7.57 -12.21 6.51
CA PHE A 347 8.80 -11.49 6.89
C PHE A 347 8.90 -11.18 8.39
N TRP A 348 7.93 -11.59 9.22
CA TRP A 348 8.00 -11.49 10.68
C TRP A 348 8.34 -12.84 11.35
N LEU A 349 8.41 -13.92 10.58
CA LEU A 349 8.78 -15.26 11.04
C LEU A 349 10.27 -15.61 10.82
N GLU A 350 11.05 -14.66 10.29
CA GLU A 350 12.53 -14.66 10.26
C GLU A 350 13.05 -13.54 11.16
#